data_AF-A0A958DFD9-F1
#
_entry.id   AF-A0A958DFD9-F1
#
_cell.length_a   1.000
_cell.length_b   1.000
_cell.length_c   1.000
_cell.angle_alpha   90.00
_cell.angle_beta   90.00
_cell.angle_gamma   90.00
#
_symmetry.space_group_name_H-M   'P 1'
#
loop_
_entity.id
_entity.type
_entity.pdbx_description
1 polymer ?
#
loop_
_entity_poly.entity_id
_entity_poly.type
_entity_poly.pdbx_seq_one_letter_code
_entity_poly.pdbx_strand_id
1 'polypeptide(L)' 'MRTTMTEMSPNVLARIAGVLYLIITVAAAFAHFYVPGQLIVAGDATATAANIMASDSLFRIGAIGSELI' A
#
# COMPACT_ATOMS: atom_id res chain seq x y z
N MET A 1 3.40 -30.03 27.18
CA MET A 1 4.51 -30.01 26.20
C MET A 1 4.26 -28.82 25.27
N ARG A 2 5.04 -27.74 25.41
CA ARG A 2 4.82 -26.46 24.72
C ARG A 2 5.39 -26.58 23.31
N THR A 3 4.57 -26.31 22.30
CA THR A 3 4.95 -26.38 20.89
C THR A 3 6.12 -25.43 20.61
N THR A 4 7.22 -25.97 20.09
CA THR A 4 8.36 -25.23 19.54
C THR A 4 7.89 -24.47 18.31
N MET A 5 7.37 -23.26 18.52
CA MET A 5 7.27 -22.26 17.47
C MET A 5 8.71 -21.82 17.18
N THR A 6 9.24 -22.25 16.02
CA THR A 6 10.47 -21.84 15.33
C THR A 6 11.42 -20.94 16.15
N GLU A 7 12.62 -21.42 16.47
CA GLU A 7 13.69 -20.73 17.24
C GLU A 7 14.23 -19.44 16.57
N MET A 8 13.36 -18.46 16.32
CA MET A 8 13.76 -17.11 16.00
C MET A 8 13.79 -16.31 17.29
N SER A 9 14.92 -15.65 17.58
CA SER A 9 14.98 -14.77 18.75
C SER A 9 13.87 -13.71 18.67
N PRO A 10 13.21 -13.36 19.78
CA PRO A 10 12.14 -12.36 19.80
C PRO A 10 12.54 -11.03 19.13
N ASN A 11 13.82 -10.65 19.22
CA ASN A 11 14.36 -9.45 18.58
C ASN A 11 14.37 -9.54 17.05
N VAL A 12 14.68 -10.70 16.48
CA VAL A 12 14.64 -10.90 15.02
C VAL A 12 13.19 -10.78 14.53
N LEU A 13 12.24 -11.39 15.25
CA LEU A 13 10.83 -11.28 14.91
C LEU A 13 10.32 -9.83 15.01
N ALA A 14 10.70 -9.11 16.07
CA ALA A 14 10.35 -7.70 16.24
C ALA A 14 10.90 -6.81 15.11
N ARG A 15 12.15 -7.06 14.66
CA ARG A 15 12.74 -6.33 13.52
C ARG A 15 12.01 -6.63 12.22
N ILE A 16 11.69 -7.90 11.96
CA ILE A 16 10.92 -8.29 10.76
C ILE A 16 9.55 -7.64 10.78
N ALA A 17 8.83 -7.72 11.91
CA ALA A 17 7.53 -7.07 12.07
C ALA A 17 7.63 -5.56 11.83
N GLY A 18 8.63 -4.89 12.43
CA GLY A 18 8.85 -3.45 12.21
C GLY A 18 9.12 -3.08 10.76
N VAL A 19 9.94 -3.86 10.05
CA VAL A 19 10.21 -3.64 8.61
C VAL A 19 8.95 -3.85 7.78
N LEU A 20 8.17 -4.90 8.04
CA LEU A 20 6.91 -5.14 7.34
C LEU A 20 5.91 -4.01 7.58
N TYR A 21 5.80 -3.52 8.83
CA TYR A 21 4.95 -2.37 9.15
C TYR A 21 5.38 -1.10 8.43
N LEU A 22 6.68 -0.86 8.30
CA LEU A 22 7.20 0.29 7.55
C LEU A 22 6.85 0.19 6.06
N ILE A 23 7.04 -0.98 5.46
CA ILE A 23 6.69 -1.23 4.04
C ILE A 23 5.20 -0.97 3.82
N ILE A 24 4.34 -1.52 4.68
CA ILE A 24 2.89 -1.34 4.63
C ILE A 24 2.53 0.15 4.71
N THR A 25 3.13 0.87 5.65
CA THR A 25 2.85 2.30 5.87
C THR A 25 3.23 3.14 4.65
N VAL A 26 4.39 2.87 4.05
CA VAL A 26 4.85 3.58 2.84
C VAL A 26 3.94 3.26 1.65
N ALA A 27 3.54 2.00 1.48
CA ALA A 27 2.61 1.59 0.43
C ALA A 27 1.23 2.26 0.58
N ALA A 28 0.71 2.33 1.80
CA ALA A 28 -0.56 3.01 2.10
C ALA A 28 -0.48 4.52 1.81
N ALA A 29 0.61 5.18 2.22
CA ALA A 29 0.83 6.59 1.93
C ALA A 29 0.92 6.87 0.41
N PHE A 30 1.60 6.00 -0.35
CA PHE A 30 1.64 6.08 -1.80
C PHE A 30 0.24 5.96 -2.42
N ALA A 31 -0.54 4.97 -1.98
CA ALA A 31 -1.89 4.73 -2.46
C ALA A 31 -2.87 5.86 -2.13
N HIS A 32 -2.72 6.52 -0.97
CA HIS A 32 -3.67 7.54 -0.52
C HIS A 32 -3.30 8.97 -0.94
N PHE A 33 -2.01 9.28 -1.07
CA PHE A 33 -1.56 10.64 -1.38
C PHE A 33 -1.07 10.79 -2.82
N TYR A 34 -0.25 9.85 -3.31
CA TYR A 34 0.35 9.97 -4.63
C TYR A 34 -0.65 9.59 -5.74
N VAL A 35 -1.26 8.42 -5.63
CA VAL A 35 -2.16 7.90 -6.68
C VAL A 35 -3.34 8.84 -6.97
N PRO A 36 -4.09 9.35 -5.96
CA PRO A 36 -5.21 10.25 -6.22
C PRO A 36 -4.76 11.56 -6.85
N GLY A 37 -3.58 12.08 -6.48
CA GLY A 37 -3.01 13.28 -7.07
C GLY A 37 -2.61 13.14 -8.54
N GLN A 38 -2.43 11.90 -9.03
CA GLN A 38 -2.16 11.63 -10.45
C GLN A 38 -3.43 11.35 -11.26
N LEU A 39 -4.46 10.79 -10.61
CA LEU A 39 -5.65 10.30 -11.31
C LEU A 39 -6.82 11.28 -11.24
N ILE A 40 -7.03 11.95 -10.10
CA ILE A 40 -8.25 12.72 -9.83
C ILE A 40 -8.07 14.18 -10.23
N VAL A 41 -8.96 14.66 -11.09
CA VAL A 41 -9.11 16.09 -11.42
C VAL A 41 -10.38 16.61 -10.76
N ALA A 42 -10.22 17.52 -9.80
CA ALA A 42 -11.34 18.06 -9.04
C ALA A 42 -12.35 18.77 -9.95
N GLY A 43 -13.61 18.34 -9.91
CA GLY A 43 -14.68 18.90 -10.73
C GLY A 43 -14.74 18.40 -12.18
N ASP A 44 -13.81 17.54 -12.61
CA ASP A 44 -13.79 16.97 -13.96
C ASP A 44 -13.72 15.43 -13.93
N ALA A 45 -14.90 14.83 -13.98
CA ALA A 45 -15.04 13.37 -13.99
C ALA A 45 -14.55 12.75 -15.30
N THR A 46 -14.66 13.46 -16.43
CA THR A 46 -14.23 12.97 -17.74
C THR A 46 -12.71 12.91 -17.82
N ALA A 47 -12.02 13.97 -17.36
CA ALA A 47 -10.56 13.98 -17.25
C ALA A 47 -10.06 12.93 -16.26
N THR A 48 -10.73 12.75 -15.12
CA THR A 48 -10.40 11.69 -14.15
C THR A 48 -10.50 10.30 -14.78
N ALA A 49 -11.60 10.01 -15.50
CA ALA A 49 -11.77 8.73 -16.19
C ALA A 49 -10.69 8.52 -17.27
N ALA A 50 -10.34 9.56 -18.03
CA ALA A 50 -9.28 9.50 -19.02
C ALA A 50 -7.90 9.20 -18.37
N ASN A 51 -7.58 9.82 -17.25
CA ASN A 51 -6.34 9.55 -16.50
C ASN A 51 -6.29 8.10 -15.98
N ILE A 52 -7.41 7.58 -15.46
CA ILE A 52 -7.51 6.18 -15.03
C ILE A 52 -7.28 5.23 -16.21
N MET A 53 -7.93 5.47 -17.35
CA MET A 53 -7.76 4.63 -18.54
C MET A 53 -6.33 4.69 -19.10
N ALA A 54 -5.70 5.86 -19.06
CA ALA A 54 -4.30 6.04 -19.48
C ALA A 54 -3.31 5.40 -18.50
N SER A 55 -3.68 5.26 -17.22
CA SER A 55 -2.82 4.80 -16.13
C SER A 55 -3.44 3.63 -15.35
N ASP A 56 -3.96 2.62 -16.05
CA ASP A 56 -4.67 1.48 -15.44
C ASP A 56 -3.85 0.77 -14.35
N SER A 57 -2.55 0.55 -14.60
CA SER A 57 -1.67 -0.07 -13.60
C SER A 57 -1.53 0.76 -12.33
N LEU A 58 -1.50 2.09 -12.44
CA LEU A 58 -1.41 2.99 -11.29
C LEU A 58 -2.69 2.94 -10.46
N PHE A 59 -3.85 2.90 -11.13
CA PHE A 59 -5.14 2.71 -10.48
C PHE A 59 -5.21 1.37 -9.73
N ARG A 60 -4.79 0.27 -10.37
CA ARG A 60 -4.81 -1.07 -9.77
C ARG A 60 -3.83 -1.20 -8.59
N ILE A 61 -2.62 -0.67 -8.72
CA ILE A 61 -1.63 -0.66 -7.62
C ILE A 61 -2.11 0.21 -6.45
N GLY A 62 -2.70 1.38 -6.75
CA GLY A 62 -3.30 2.23 -5.73
C GLY A 62 -4.41 1.54 -4.95
N ALA A 63 -5.30 0.82 -5.64
CA ALA A 63 -6.37 0.05 -4.99
C ALA A 63 -5.84 -1.08 -4.09
N ILE A 64 -4.77 -1.77 -4.48
CA ILE A 64 -4.14 -2.79 -3.61
C ILE A 64 -3.50 -2.13 -2.40
N GLY A 65 -2.79 -1.02 -2.60
CA GLY A 65 -2.10 -0.30 -1.53
C GLY A 65 -3.04 0.34 -0.51
N SER A 66 -4.28 0.70 -0.90
CA SER A 66 -5.26 1.29 0.01
C SER A 66 -5.86 0.31 1.02
N GLU A 67 -5.80 -1.01 0.75
CA GLU A 67 -6.29 -2.06 1.67
C GLU A 67 -5.24 -2.47 2.72
N LEU A 68 -4.06 -1.86 2.71
CA LEU A 68 -2.96 -2.22 3.60
C LEU A 68 -3.04 -1.52 4.98
N ILE A 69 -4.11 -0.80 5.28
CA ILE A 69 -4.33 -0.10 6.57
C ILE A 69 -5.72 -0.42 7.12
#